data_AF-A0A6J4HMT1-F1
#
_entry.id   AF-A0A6J4HMT1-F1
#
_cell.length_a   1.000
_cell.length_b   1.000
_cell.length_c   1.000
_cell.angle_alpha   90.00
_cell.angle_beta   90.00
_cell.angle_gamma   90.00
#
_symmetry.space_group_name_H-M   'P 1'
#
loop_
_entity.id
_entity.type
_entity.pdbx_description
1 polymer ?
#
loop_
_entity_poly.entity_id
_entity_poly.type
_entity_poly.pdbx_seq_one_letter_code
_entity_poly.pdbx_strand_id
1 'polypeptide(L)'
;MDSSASAQLPIERFTALEAVPSIQHAFIARVAGIDVASDKAEALRRLDGVHREVRRSLGVAEFPFVTAEQVHGRGVAVVDAPVSSDHRFAGCDGVVTNQRGLLLGIYVADCGAVFLVDPVRRAIGLVHSGKKGTELGIVGNAIELMRERFGSAPEDLIVQLGPCIRPPHYEIDFAADVIRQCRERGVGNVHDSGVCTACDLDRYYSYRAEKSRTGRMLALLALV
;
A
#
# COMPACT_ATOMS: atom_id res chain seq x y z
N MET A 1 35.49 18.78 -4.98
CA MET A 1 35.22 17.39 -5.43
C MET A 1 33.80 17.10 -5.00
N ASP A 2 32.88 17.40 -5.90
CA ASP A 2 31.44 17.36 -5.63
C ASP A 2 30.93 16.02 -6.18
N SER A 3 30.68 15.07 -5.29
CA SER A 3 30.06 13.79 -5.64
C SER A 3 29.01 13.42 -4.59
N SER A 4 28.02 14.30 -4.39
CA SER A 4 26.72 13.82 -3.90
C SER A 4 25.99 13.19 -5.09
N ALA A 5 26.33 11.94 -5.41
CA ALA A 5 25.41 11.12 -6.18
C ALA A 5 24.12 11.07 -5.37
N SER A 6 23.08 11.77 -5.84
CA SER A 6 21.72 11.60 -5.30
C SER A 6 21.43 10.11 -5.35
N ALA A 7 21.37 9.46 -4.19
CA ALA A 7 21.04 8.05 -4.13
C ALA A 7 19.66 7.89 -4.77
N GLN A 8 19.57 7.08 -5.83
CA GLN A 8 18.32 6.84 -6.52
C GLN A 8 17.28 6.33 -5.51
N LEU A 9 16.14 7.02 -5.40
CA LEU A 9 15.07 6.64 -4.48
C LEU A 9 14.52 5.25 -4.85
N PRO A 10 14.28 4.35 -3.87
CA PRO A 10 13.85 2.96 -4.14
C PRO A 10 12.36 2.89 -4.45
N ILE A 11 11.92 3.56 -5.52
CA ILE A 11 10.52 3.66 -5.93
C ILE A 11 10.22 2.61 -6.99
N GLU A 12 9.24 1.76 -6.71
CA GLU A 12 8.62 0.89 -7.70
C GLU A 12 7.28 1.48 -8.16
N ARG A 13 6.99 1.33 -9.46
CA ARG A 13 5.72 1.70 -10.09
C ARG A 13 5.08 0.47 -10.71
N PHE A 14 3.75 0.43 -10.65
CA PHE A 14 2.96 -0.62 -11.30
C PHE A 14 2.31 -0.08 -12.56
N THR A 15 2.53 -0.76 -13.69
CA THR A 15 2.02 -0.36 -15.02
C THR A 15 0.51 -0.16 -15.06
N ALA A 16 -0.25 -1.00 -14.35
CA ALA A 16 -1.71 -0.89 -14.26
C ALA A 16 -2.17 0.45 -13.66
N LEU A 17 -1.38 1.02 -12.75
CA LEU A 17 -1.69 2.28 -12.08
C LEU A 17 -1.08 3.48 -12.81
N GLU A 18 0.08 3.32 -13.47
CA GLU A 18 0.70 4.37 -14.30
C GLU A 18 -0.20 4.82 -15.46
N ALA A 19 -1.06 3.92 -15.93
CA ALA A 19 -2.03 4.22 -16.98
C ALA A 19 -3.19 5.14 -16.51
N VAL A 20 -3.28 5.48 -15.22
CA VAL A 20 -4.36 6.32 -14.66
C VAL A 20 -3.83 7.74 -14.37
N PRO A 21 -4.16 8.75 -15.19
CA PRO A 21 -3.56 10.09 -15.06
C PRO A 21 -3.98 10.86 -13.81
N SER A 22 -5.11 10.51 -13.20
CA SER A 22 -5.67 11.21 -12.04
C SER A 22 -5.12 10.74 -10.70
N ILE A 23 -4.09 9.89 -10.68
CA ILE A 23 -3.50 9.40 -9.43
C ILE A 23 -1.98 9.64 -9.40
N GLN A 24 -1.45 9.63 -8.19
CA GLN A 24 -0.04 9.40 -7.91
C GLN A 24 0.08 8.15 -7.05
N HIS A 25 0.95 7.21 -7.43
CA HIS A 25 1.21 6.01 -6.62
C HIS A 25 2.70 5.72 -6.54
N ALA A 26 3.13 5.07 -5.46
CA ALA A 26 4.46 4.51 -5.38
C ALA A 26 4.47 3.31 -4.44
N PHE A 27 5.40 2.40 -4.65
CA PHE A 27 5.79 1.41 -3.67
C PHE A 27 7.26 1.62 -3.31
N ILE A 28 7.52 2.11 -2.10
CA ILE A 28 8.88 2.34 -1.61
C ILE A 28 9.43 1.01 -1.15
N ALA A 29 10.40 0.49 -1.89
CA ALA A 29 11.12 -0.76 -1.61
C ALA A 29 12.16 -0.56 -0.48
N ARG A 30 13.03 -1.55 -0.24
CA ARG A 30 14.08 -1.46 0.79
C ARG A 30 14.97 -0.23 0.56
N VAL A 31 15.26 0.48 1.64
CA VAL A 31 16.22 1.57 1.66
C VAL A 31 17.58 1.05 2.12
N ALA A 32 18.60 1.16 1.25
CA ALA A 32 19.96 0.79 1.58
C ALA A 32 20.62 1.79 2.54
N GLY A 33 21.54 1.31 3.38
CA GLY A 33 22.35 2.15 4.27
C GLY A 33 21.64 2.64 5.55
N ILE A 34 20.38 2.24 5.78
CA ILE A 34 19.65 2.53 7.02
C ILE A 34 19.53 1.24 7.82
N ASP A 35 20.08 1.22 9.05
CA ASP A 35 19.86 0.12 9.98
C ASP A 35 18.41 0.12 10.45
N VAL A 36 17.68 -0.93 10.10
CA VAL A 36 16.26 -1.13 10.46
C VAL A 36 16.05 -2.35 11.34
N ALA A 37 17.13 -2.96 11.86
CA ALA A 37 17.07 -4.16 12.68
C ALA A 37 16.59 -3.88 14.12
N SER A 38 15.42 -3.25 14.25
CA SER A 38 14.81 -2.75 15.48
C SER A 38 13.33 -3.15 15.56
N ASP A 39 12.61 -2.64 16.57
CA ASP A 39 11.15 -2.68 16.56
C ASP A 39 10.57 -1.81 15.42
N LYS A 40 9.29 -2.02 15.11
CA LYS A 40 8.57 -1.33 14.03
C LYS A 40 8.63 0.20 14.18
N ALA A 41 8.47 0.74 15.39
CA ALA A 41 8.39 2.17 15.59
C ALA A 41 9.75 2.84 15.34
N GLU A 42 10.83 2.24 15.85
CA GLU A 42 12.19 2.73 15.58
C GLU A 42 12.56 2.60 14.09
N ALA A 43 12.23 1.48 13.45
CA ALA A 43 12.53 1.30 12.03
C ALA A 43 11.82 2.36 11.18
N LEU A 44 10.54 2.65 11.48
CA LEU A 44 9.78 3.70 10.79
C LEU A 44 10.35 5.10 11.05
N ARG A 45 10.81 5.40 12.27
CA ARG A 45 11.50 6.68 12.56
C ARG A 45 12.73 6.86 11.69
N ARG A 46 13.54 5.82 11.53
CA ARG A 46 14.76 5.86 10.70
C ARG A 46 14.47 5.99 9.21
N LEU A 47 13.37 5.39 8.73
CA LEU A 47 12.95 5.44 7.33
C LEU A 47 12.22 6.75 6.94
N ASP A 48 11.70 7.50 7.92
CA ASP A 48 10.82 8.67 7.68
C ASP A 48 11.48 9.74 6.79
N GLY A 49 12.79 9.96 6.92
CA GLY A 49 13.53 10.90 6.06
C GLY A 49 13.38 10.57 4.57
N VAL A 50 13.61 9.30 4.20
CA VAL A 50 13.49 8.83 2.82
C VAL A 50 12.02 8.78 2.38
N HIS A 51 11.10 8.40 3.27
CA HIS A 51 9.66 8.46 2.95
C HIS A 51 9.18 9.88 2.62
N ARG A 52 9.67 10.90 3.33
CA ARG A 52 9.38 12.32 3.02
C ARG A 52 10.01 12.76 1.70
N GLU A 53 11.21 12.31 1.41
CA GLU A 53 11.89 12.61 0.15
C GLU A 53 11.14 12.00 -1.05
N VAL A 54 10.70 10.74 -0.95
CA VAL A 54 9.84 10.12 -1.97
C VAL A 54 8.56 10.93 -2.16
N ARG A 55 7.84 11.28 -1.08
CA ARG A 55 6.62 12.11 -1.17
C ARG A 55 6.85 13.44 -1.90
N ARG A 56 8.00 14.08 -1.67
CA ARG A 56 8.42 15.30 -2.40
C ARG A 56 8.68 15.02 -3.87
N SER A 57 9.39 13.95 -4.20
CA SER A 57 9.66 13.56 -5.60
C SER A 57 8.39 13.23 -6.39
N LEU A 58 7.33 12.82 -5.69
CA LEU A 58 6.00 12.54 -6.25
C LEU A 58 5.12 13.79 -6.37
N GLY A 59 5.55 14.96 -5.87
CA GLY A 59 4.75 16.19 -5.87
C GLY A 59 3.58 16.19 -4.88
N VAL A 60 3.58 15.30 -3.89
CA VAL A 60 2.49 15.13 -2.91
C VAL A 60 2.93 15.43 -1.47
N ALA A 61 4.05 16.13 -1.29
CA ALA A 61 4.59 16.43 0.05
C ALA A 61 3.65 17.27 0.92
N GLU A 62 2.85 18.15 0.30
CA GLU A 62 1.91 19.04 0.99
C GLU A 62 0.53 18.39 1.20
N PHE A 63 0.31 17.18 0.69
CA PHE A 63 -0.95 16.47 0.91
C PHE A 63 -0.95 15.89 2.33
N PRO A 64 -2.06 16.02 3.09
CA PRO A 64 -2.22 15.33 4.35
C PRO A 64 -1.96 13.83 4.17
N PHE A 65 -1.03 13.30 4.96
CA PHE A 65 -0.65 11.90 4.88
C PHE A 65 -1.48 11.07 5.86
N VAL A 66 -2.38 10.26 5.31
CA VAL A 66 -3.28 9.43 6.09
C VAL A 66 -2.91 7.96 6.01
N THR A 67 -2.89 7.31 7.17
CA THR A 67 -2.49 5.91 7.33
C THR A 67 -3.51 5.17 8.19
N ALA A 68 -3.43 3.84 8.20
CA ALA A 68 -4.16 2.99 9.12
C ALA A 68 -3.25 2.51 10.26
N GLU A 69 -3.81 2.20 11.42
CA GLU A 69 -3.06 1.60 12.54
C GLU A 69 -2.46 0.22 12.17
N GLN A 70 -3.17 -0.53 11.31
CA GLN A 70 -2.84 -1.86 10.81
C GLN A 70 -2.84 -2.94 11.90
N VAL A 71 -4.03 -3.22 12.43
CA VAL A 71 -4.29 -4.20 13.50
C VAL A 71 -4.49 -5.63 12.98
N HIS A 72 -4.23 -5.87 11.69
CA HIS A 72 -4.44 -7.13 10.97
C HIS A 72 -5.91 -7.59 11.00
N GLY A 73 -6.83 -6.62 10.98
CA GLY A 73 -8.28 -6.81 10.89
C GLY A 73 -8.81 -6.58 9.47
N ARG A 74 -10.10 -6.27 9.37
CA ARG A 74 -10.80 -5.90 8.13
C ARG A 74 -11.36 -4.46 8.12
N GLY A 75 -11.06 -3.69 9.16
CA GLY A 75 -11.54 -2.31 9.28
C GLY A 75 -10.93 -1.43 8.19
N VAL A 76 -11.77 -0.65 7.51
CA VAL A 76 -11.34 0.27 6.46
C VAL A 76 -11.99 1.61 6.76
N ALA A 77 -11.17 2.66 6.93
CA ALA A 77 -11.67 4.01 7.13
C ALA A 77 -12.19 4.57 5.81
N VAL A 78 -13.31 5.29 5.86
CA VAL A 78 -13.83 6.05 4.73
C VAL A 78 -13.54 7.52 4.97
N VAL A 79 -12.84 8.16 4.04
CA VAL A 79 -12.57 9.60 4.06
C VAL A 79 -13.31 10.24 2.89
N ASP A 80 -14.47 10.81 3.16
CA ASP A 80 -15.33 11.48 2.18
C ASP A 80 -15.48 12.98 2.44
N ALA A 81 -14.68 13.51 3.37
CA ALA A 81 -14.54 14.93 3.64
C ALA A 81 -13.05 15.30 3.70
N PRO A 82 -12.69 16.57 3.44
CA PRO A 82 -11.31 17.04 3.51
C PRO A 82 -10.68 16.79 4.88
N VAL A 83 -9.42 16.36 4.86
CA VAL A 83 -8.58 16.22 6.06
C VAL A 83 -7.55 17.36 6.02
N SER A 84 -7.28 18.01 7.15
CA SER A 84 -6.39 19.18 7.19
C SER A 84 -4.95 18.87 7.60
N SER A 85 -4.69 17.68 8.13
CA SER A 85 -3.36 17.27 8.62
C SER A 85 -3.16 15.76 8.53
N ASP A 86 -1.91 15.31 8.67
CA ASP A 86 -1.58 13.89 8.80
C ASP A 86 -2.46 13.22 9.86
N HIS A 87 -2.92 12.00 9.57
CA HIS A 87 -3.82 11.27 10.45
C HIS A 87 -3.59 9.76 10.39
N ARG A 88 -3.74 9.08 11.53
CA ARG A 88 -3.69 7.61 11.60
C ARG A 88 -5.00 7.08 12.14
N PHE A 89 -5.77 6.38 11.30
CA PHE A 89 -7.05 5.79 11.67
C PHE A 89 -6.85 4.58 12.58
N ALA A 90 -7.39 4.64 13.80
CA ALA A 90 -7.35 3.56 14.78
C ALA A 90 -8.23 2.37 14.37
N GLY A 91 -7.82 1.16 14.74
CA GLY A 91 -8.58 -0.09 14.51
C GLY A 91 -8.80 -0.46 13.04
N CYS A 92 -8.13 0.23 12.11
CA CYS A 92 -8.25 0.02 10.68
C CYS A 92 -6.98 -0.59 10.09
N ASP A 93 -7.14 -1.21 8.93
CA ASP A 93 -6.07 -1.78 8.10
C ASP A 93 -6.11 -1.21 6.68
N GLY A 94 -6.97 -0.24 6.41
CA GLY A 94 -7.06 0.39 5.10
C GLY A 94 -7.81 1.70 5.14
N VAL A 95 -7.71 2.44 4.04
CA VAL A 95 -8.44 3.69 3.83
C VAL A 95 -8.99 3.71 2.41
N VAL A 96 -10.22 4.20 2.24
CA VAL A 96 -10.83 4.52 0.94
C VAL A 96 -11.29 5.97 0.93
N THR A 97 -11.20 6.62 -0.23
CA THR A 97 -11.54 8.05 -0.38
C THR A 97 -11.88 8.41 -1.82
N ASN A 98 -12.69 9.45 -2.01
CA ASN A 98 -12.86 10.18 -3.27
C ASN A 98 -12.30 11.62 -3.21
N GLN A 99 -11.58 11.95 -2.13
CA GLN A 99 -11.03 13.28 -1.91
C GLN A 99 -9.72 13.44 -2.68
N ARG A 100 -9.60 14.58 -3.38
CA ARG A 100 -8.35 15.00 -4.03
C ARG A 100 -7.41 15.64 -3.02
N GLY A 101 -6.11 15.61 -3.31
CA GLY A 101 -5.13 16.27 -2.45
C GLY A 101 -4.87 15.54 -1.14
N LEU A 102 -5.18 14.24 -1.07
CA LEU A 102 -5.01 13.38 0.10
C LEU A 102 -4.08 12.21 -0.26
N LEU A 103 -3.08 11.94 0.58
CA LEU A 103 -2.14 10.84 0.37
C LEU A 103 -2.41 9.68 1.32
N LEU A 104 -2.79 8.53 0.77
CA LEU A 104 -2.94 7.28 1.53
C LEU A 104 -1.57 6.58 1.68
N GLY A 105 -1.33 6.00 2.86
CA GLY A 105 -0.13 5.21 3.14
C GLY A 105 -0.43 3.89 3.85
N ILE A 106 0.18 2.80 3.37
CA ILE A 106 0.15 1.47 4.02
C ILE A 106 1.56 0.89 4.10
N TYR A 107 1.97 0.52 5.32
CA TYR A 107 3.29 -0.06 5.58
C TYR A 107 3.25 -1.58 5.53
N VAL A 108 4.19 -2.21 4.82
CA VAL A 108 4.24 -3.68 4.73
C VAL A 108 5.65 -4.23 4.89
N ALA A 109 5.72 -5.43 5.44
CA ALA A 109 6.85 -6.35 5.30
C ALA A 109 6.21 -7.73 5.30
N ASP A 110 6.26 -8.42 4.17
CA ASP A 110 5.52 -9.65 3.84
C ASP A 110 4.01 -9.55 3.59
N CYS A 111 3.24 -8.77 4.35
CA CYS A 111 1.82 -8.59 4.04
C CYS A 111 1.63 -7.85 2.70
N GLY A 112 0.50 -8.05 2.04
CA GLY A 112 0.19 -7.36 0.78
C GLY A 112 -0.32 -5.94 1.01
N ALA A 113 0.21 -4.99 0.23
CA ALA A 113 -0.45 -3.70 0.01
C ALA A 113 -1.32 -3.82 -1.24
N VAL A 114 -2.63 -3.61 -1.09
CA VAL A 114 -3.60 -3.72 -2.19
C VAL A 114 -4.13 -2.34 -2.51
N PHE A 115 -3.83 -1.89 -3.72
CA PHE A 115 -4.30 -0.63 -4.29
C PHE A 115 -5.62 -0.90 -5.00
N LEU A 116 -6.62 -0.06 -4.77
CA LEU A 116 -7.90 -0.06 -5.46
C LEU A 116 -8.08 1.31 -6.10
N VAL A 117 -8.38 1.37 -7.38
CA VAL A 117 -8.54 2.62 -8.13
C VAL A 117 -9.77 2.52 -8.99
N ASP A 118 -10.68 3.47 -8.81
CA ASP A 118 -11.80 3.72 -9.69
C ASP A 118 -11.48 4.95 -10.56
N PRO A 119 -11.12 4.76 -11.84
CA PRO A 119 -10.84 5.88 -12.74
C PRO A 119 -12.11 6.64 -13.16
N VAL A 120 -13.30 6.02 -13.07
CA VAL A 120 -14.59 6.58 -13.51
C VAL A 120 -15.16 7.49 -12.43
N ARG A 121 -15.34 6.97 -11.21
CA ARG A 121 -15.86 7.72 -10.06
C ARG A 121 -14.79 8.52 -9.33
N ARG A 122 -13.52 8.36 -9.71
CA ARG A 122 -12.37 9.04 -9.10
C ARG A 122 -12.32 8.78 -7.61
N ALA A 123 -12.33 7.50 -7.26
CA ALA A 123 -12.17 7.02 -5.89
C ALA A 123 -10.95 6.09 -5.82
N ILE A 124 -10.28 6.09 -4.68
CA ILE A 124 -9.09 5.28 -4.45
C ILE A 124 -9.19 4.58 -3.09
N GLY A 125 -8.50 3.46 -2.97
CA GLY A 125 -8.38 2.69 -1.75
C GLY A 125 -6.98 2.11 -1.62
N LEU A 126 -6.48 2.05 -0.39
CA LEU A 126 -5.22 1.39 -0.09
C LEU A 126 -5.38 0.59 1.19
N VAL A 127 -5.20 -0.73 1.10
CA VAL A 127 -5.44 -1.65 2.22
C VAL A 127 -4.27 -2.59 2.48
N HIS A 128 -4.08 -2.92 3.75
CA HIS A 128 -3.13 -3.88 4.28
C HIS A 128 -3.78 -5.26 4.38
N SER A 129 -3.37 -6.20 3.54
CA SER A 129 -3.90 -7.57 3.51
C SER A 129 -2.79 -8.58 3.78
N GLY A 130 -2.64 -8.97 5.05
CA GLY A 130 -1.92 -10.19 5.43
C GLY A 130 -2.85 -11.41 5.47
N LYS A 131 -2.38 -12.55 5.99
CA LYS A 131 -3.20 -13.76 6.18
C LYS A 131 -4.54 -13.46 6.85
N LYS A 132 -4.50 -12.90 8.07
CA LYS A 132 -5.71 -12.64 8.88
C LYS A 132 -6.66 -11.63 8.22
N GLY A 133 -6.12 -10.55 7.65
CA GLY A 133 -6.93 -9.55 6.93
C GLY A 133 -7.62 -10.14 5.69
N THR A 134 -6.92 -11.02 4.97
CA THR A 134 -7.46 -11.75 3.81
C THR A 134 -8.56 -12.74 4.24
N GLU A 135 -8.35 -13.51 5.30
CA GLU A 135 -9.37 -14.42 5.88
C GLU A 135 -10.64 -13.65 6.31
N LEU A 136 -10.46 -12.44 6.86
CA LEU A 136 -11.56 -11.56 7.24
C LEU A 136 -12.18 -10.80 6.06
N GLY A 137 -11.61 -10.90 4.85
CA GLY A 137 -12.13 -10.30 3.63
C GLY A 137 -11.94 -8.78 3.53
N ILE A 138 -10.80 -8.24 3.98
CA ILE A 138 -10.55 -6.79 3.96
C ILE A 138 -10.65 -6.16 2.57
N VAL A 139 -10.13 -6.82 1.54
CA VAL A 139 -10.18 -6.30 0.15
C VAL A 139 -11.62 -6.25 -0.33
N GLY A 140 -12.38 -7.32 -0.06
CA GLY A 140 -13.82 -7.33 -0.33
C GLY A 140 -14.56 -6.22 0.40
N ASN A 141 -14.23 -5.97 1.68
CA ASN A 141 -14.81 -4.87 2.45
C ASN A 141 -14.50 -3.50 1.85
N ALA A 142 -13.29 -3.28 1.35
CA ALA A 142 -12.90 -2.03 0.69
C ALA A 142 -13.68 -1.79 -0.61
N ILE A 143 -13.83 -2.82 -1.45
CA ILE A 143 -14.63 -2.76 -2.69
C ILE A 143 -16.08 -2.38 -2.38
N GLU A 144 -16.69 -3.02 -1.37
CA GLU A 144 -18.06 -2.73 -0.94
C GLU A 144 -18.20 -1.28 -0.45
N LEU A 145 -17.26 -0.80 0.36
CA LEU A 145 -17.29 0.59 0.83
C LEU A 145 -17.13 1.59 -0.33
N MET A 146 -16.27 1.31 -1.31
CA MET A 146 -16.14 2.18 -2.50
C MET A 146 -17.45 2.21 -3.30
N ARG A 147 -18.11 1.06 -3.45
CA ARG A 147 -19.43 0.96 -4.10
C ARG A 147 -20.49 1.74 -3.35
N GLU A 148 -20.64 1.50 -2.05
CA GLU A 148 -21.67 2.11 -1.23
C GLU A 148 -21.49 3.62 -1.06
N ARG A 149 -20.25 4.09 -0.93
CA ARG A 149 -19.94 5.49 -0.58
C ARG A 149 -19.66 6.38 -1.78
N PHE A 150 -19.10 5.83 -2.85
CA PHE A 150 -18.68 6.60 -4.03
C PHE A 150 -19.40 6.16 -5.31
N GLY A 151 -20.21 5.11 -5.23
CA GLY A 151 -20.91 4.53 -6.37
C GLY A 151 -19.98 3.80 -7.33
N SER A 152 -18.79 3.38 -6.87
CA SER A 152 -17.84 2.63 -7.67
C SER A 152 -18.42 1.30 -8.14
N ALA A 153 -18.29 1.01 -9.43
CA ALA A 153 -18.68 -0.27 -10.00
C ALA A 153 -17.46 -1.22 -9.95
N PRO A 154 -17.56 -2.44 -9.39
CA PRO A 154 -16.44 -3.37 -9.32
C PRO A 154 -15.74 -3.62 -10.66
N GLU A 155 -16.50 -3.69 -11.75
CA GLU A 155 -16.00 -3.88 -13.12
C GLU A 155 -15.09 -2.75 -13.60
N ASP A 156 -15.27 -1.53 -13.10
CA ASP A 156 -14.45 -0.36 -13.41
C ASP A 156 -13.19 -0.29 -12.55
N LEU A 157 -13.12 -1.06 -11.44
CA LEU A 157 -11.99 -1.02 -10.54
C LEU A 157 -10.74 -1.63 -11.17
N ILE A 158 -9.63 -0.92 -10.99
CA ILE A 158 -8.28 -1.44 -11.16
C ILE A 158 -7.77 -1.81 -9.76
N VAL A 159 -7.48 -3.09 -9.56
CA VAL A 159 -6.88 -3.59 -8.32
C VAL A 159 -5.46 -4.05 -8.59
N GLN A 160 -4.51 -3.55 -7.82
CA GLN A 160 -3.10 -3.94 -7.90
C GLN A 160 -2.63 -4.47 -6.54
N LEU A 161 -2.14 -5.71 -6.51
CA LEU A 161 -1.45 -6.29 -5.38
C LEU A 161 0.07 -6.04 -5.51
N GLY A 162 0.66 -5.35 -4.54
CA GLY A 162 2.10 -5.12 -4.47
C GLY A 162 2.90 -6.37 -4.04
N PRO A 163 4.25 -6.26 -3.96
CA PRO A 163 5.10 -7.35 -3.47
C PRO A 163 4.68 -7.81 -2.07
N CYS A 164 4.60 -9.12 -1.87
CA CYS A 164 4.21 -9.74 -0.60
C CYS A 164 4.88 -11.12 -0.45
N ILE A 165 4.82 -11.76 0.72
CA ILE A 165 5.40 -13.09 0.91
C ILE A 165 4.53 -14.16 0.24
N ARG A 166 5.17 -15.20 -0.31
CA ARG A 166 4.53 -16.26 -1.08
C ARG A 166 5.11 -17.63 -0.74
N PRO A 167 4.42 -18.74 -1.09
CA PRO A 167 5.05 -20.05 -1.13
C PRO A 167 6.33 -20.05 -1.98
N PRO A 168 7.36 -20.83 -1.61
CA PRO A 168 7.43 -21.69 -0.43
C PRO A 168 7.85 -20.97 0.86
N HIS A 169 8.13 -19.67 0.83
CA HIS A 169 8.61 -18.90 2.00
C HIS A 169 7.51 -18.60 3.03
N TYR A 170 6.25 -18.77 2.62
CA TYR A 170 5.10 -18.82 3.51
C TYR A 170 4.10 -19.84 2.98
N GLU A 171 3.62 -20.72 3.86
CA GLU A 171 2.73 -21.83 3.49
C GLU A 171 1.35 -21.36 3.00
N ILE A 172 0.96 -20.14 3.36
CA ILE A 172 -0.33 -19.57 3.01
C ILE A 172 -0.18 -18.63 1.81
N ASP A 173 -0.86 -18.95 0.72
CA ASP A 173 -0.95 -18.10 -0.46
C ASP A 173 -2.13 -17.12 -0.36
N PHE A 174 -2.04 -16.16 0.56
CA PHE A 174 -3.09 -15.15 0.70
C PHE A 174 -3.14 -14.20 -0.52
N ALA A 175 -2.09 -14.14 -1.34
CA ALA A 175 -2.09 -13.38 -2.59
C ALA A 175 -3.09 -13.97 -3.59
N ALA A 176 -3.08 -15.29 -3.75
CA ALA A 176 -4.08 -16.00 -4.55
C ALA A 176 -5.50 -15.77 -4.03
N ASP A 177 -5.69 -15.78 -2.70
CA ASP A 177 -7.00 -15.49 -2.08
C ASP A 177 -7.46 -14.04 -2.32
N VAL A 178 -6.57 -13.05 -2.21
CA VAL A 178 -6.88 -11.65 -2.55
C VAL A 178 -7.39 -11.55 -3.99
N ILE A 179 -6.67 -12.14 -4.95
CA ILE A 179 -7.05 -12.12 -6.37
C ILE A 179 -8.40 -12.79 -6.57
N ARG A 180 -8.63 -13.94 -5.95
CA ARG A 180 -9.90 -14.68 -6.00
C ARG A 180 -11.05 -13.83 -5.45
N GLN A 181 -10.88 -13.21 -4.27
CA GLN A 181 -11.89 -12.36 -3.64
C GLN A 181 -12.28 -11.16 -4.51
N CYS A 182 -11.33 -10.55 -5.22
CA CYS A 182 -11.60 -9.48 -6.19
C CYS A 182 -12.45 -9.99 -7.36
N ARG A 183 -12.06 -11.11 -7.97
CA ARG A 183 -12.78 -11.68 -9.11
C ARG A 183 -14.19 -12.12 -8.76
N GLU A 184 -14.38 -12.73 -7.59
CA GLU A 184 -15.71 -13.11 -7.05
C GLU A 184 -16.63 -11.90 -6.85
N ARG A 185 -16.07 -10.68 -6.75
CA ARG A 185 -16.80 -9.42 -6.63
C ARG A 185 -17.03 -8.69 -7.95
N GLY A 186 -16.63 -9.30 -9.07
CA GLY A 186 -16.80 -8.72 -10.40
C GLY A 186 -15.70 -7.74 -10.81
N VAL A 187 -14.57 -7.67 -10.09
CA VAL A 187 -13.44 -6.83 -10.51
C VAL A 187 -12.81 -7.43 -11.76
N GLY A 188 -12.90 -6.70 -12.88
CA GLY A 188 -12.37 -7.12 -14.18
C GLY A 188 -10.85 -6.95 -14.30
N ASN A 189 -10.28 -5.91 -13.67
CA ASN A 189 -8.88 -5.51 -13.82
C ASN A 189 -8.07 -5.80 -12.55
N VAL A 190 -7.72 -7.07 -12.34
CA VAL A 190 -6.91 -7.50 -11.18
C VAL A 190 -5.48 -7.82 -11.61
N HIS A 191 -4.53 -7.09 -11.04
CA HIS A 191 -3.10 -7.21 -11.30
C HIS A 191 -2.35 -7.64 -10.05
N ASP A 192 -1.36 -8.52 -10.24
CA ASP A 192 -0.47 -8.99 -9.18
C ASP A 192 0.97 -8.74 -9.60
N SER A 193 1.78 -8.18 -8.69
CA SER A 193 3.23 -8.04 -8.90
C SER A 193 3.91 -9.41 -9.12
N GLY A 194 3.37 -10.48 -8.54
CA GLY A 194 3.97 -11.82 -8.58
C GLY A 194 5.28 -11.93 -7.79
N VAL A 195 5.70 -10.87 -7.09
CA VAL A 195 6.98 -10.80 -6.38
C VAL A 195 6.84 -11.34 -4.96
N CYS A 196 7.81 -12.16 -4.54
CA CYS A 196 7.95 -12.64 -3.17
C CYS A 196 8.96 -11.80 -2.39
N THR A 197 8.53 -11.13 -1.32
CA THR A 197 9.39 -10.26 -0.49
C THR A 197 10.52 -11.00 0.23
N ALA A 198 10.34 -12.30 0.49
CA ALA A 198 11.36 -13.13 1.13
C ALA A 198 12.42 -13.68 0.15
N CYS A 199 12.19 -13.58 -1.17
CA CYS A 199 13.15 -14.07 -2.18
C CYS A 199 14.30 -13.10 -2.45
N ASP A 200 14.12 -11.81 -2.17
CA ASP A 200 15.10 -10.76 -2.47
C ASP A 200 15.12 -9.74 -1.31
N LEU A 201 16.02 -10.00 -0.37
CA LEU A 201 16.20 -9.15 0.81
C LEU A 201 17.05 -7.91 0.53
N ASP A 202 17.62 -7.78 -0.67
CA ASP A 202 18.28 -6.53 -1.08
C ASP A 202 17.25 -5.51 -1.57
N ARG A 203 16.12 -6.00 -2.11
CA ARG A 203 15.01 -5.16 -2.59
C ARG A 203 13.86 -5.02 -1.60
N TYR A 204 13.61 -6.00 -0.73
CA TYR A 204 12.44 -5.97 0.15
C TYR A 204 12.82 -6.21 1.61
N TYR A 205 11.99 -5.69 2.51
CA TYR A 205 11.97 -6.09 3.91
C TYR A 205 11.05 -7.30 4.07
N SER A 206 11.49 -8.31 4.80
CA SER A 206 10.71 -9.51 5.09
C SER A 206 10.72 -9.80 6.58
N TYR A 207 9.54 -9.65 7.21
CA TYR A 207 9.36 -9.92 8.63
C TYR A 207 9.70 -11.38 8.96
N ARG A 208 9.29 -12.32 8.11
CA ARG A 208 9.49 -13.76 8.26
C ARG A 208 10.97 -14.13 8.10
N ALA A 209 11.61 -13.66 7.03
CA ALA A 209 13.01 -14.02 6.75
C ALA A 209 13.98 -13.37 7.76
N GLU A 210 13.68 -12.15 8.20
CA GLU A 210 14.55 -11.36 9.09
C GLU A 210 14.15 -11.45 10.57
N LYS A 211 13.34 -12.45 10.93
CA LYS A 211 12.99 -12.79 12.33
C LYS A 211 12.47 -11.58 13.12
N SER A 212 11.52 -10.86 12.51
CA SER A 212 10.76 -9.75 13.09
C SER A 212 11.51 -8.42 13.30
N ARG A 213 12.82 -8.38 13.04
CA ARG A 213 13.66 -7.17 13.21
C ARG A 213 14.03 -6.60 11.85
N THR A 214 13.11 -5.88 11.24
CA THR A 214 13.25 -5.35 9.89
C THR A 214 12.45 -4.06 9.68
N GLY A 215 12.72 -3.39 8.55
CA GLY A 215 12.04 -2.20 8.08
C GLY A 215 10.63 -2.48 7.55
N ARG A 216 10.02 -1.46 6.95
CA ARG A 216 8.74 -1.59 6.25
C ARG A 216 8.87 -0.90 4.91
N MET A 217 8.41 -1.57 3.86
CA MET A 217 8.07 -0.90 2.62
C MET A 217 6.85 -0.01 2.86
N LEU A 218 6.67 0.99 2.01
CA LEU A 218 5.55 1.91 2.08
C LEU A 218 4.85 2.00 0.72
N ALA A 219 3.60 1.57 0.68
CA ALA A 219 2.70 1.84 -0.43
C ALA A 219 2.07 3.22 -0.26
N LEU A 220 2.06 4.00 -1.33
CA LEU A 220 1.52 5.35 -1.41
C LEU A 220 0.52 5.45 -2.55
N LEU A 221 -0.64 6.08 -2.31
CA LEU A 221 -1.65 6.32 -3.32
C LEU A 221 -2.38 7.65 -3.03
N ALA A 222 -2.48 8.51 -4.02
CA ALA A 222 -3.19 9.79 -3.94
C ALA A 222 -4.01 10.02 -5.19
N LEU A 223 -5.13 10.72 -5.02
CA LEU A 223 -5.93 11.26 -6.11
C LEU A 223 -5.48 12.71 -6.34
N VAL A 224 -5.03 13.04 -7.55
CA VAL A 224 -4.56 14.38 -7.96
C VAL A 224 -5.56 15.07 -8.87
#